data_AF-S7VNI9-F1
#
_entry.id   AF-S7VNI9-F1
#
_cell.length_a   1.000
_cell.length_b   1.000
_cell.length_c   1.000
_cell.angle_alpha   90.00
_cell.angle_beta   90.00
_cell.angle_gamma   90.00
#
_symmetry.space_group_name_H-M   'P 1'
#
loop_
_entity.id
_entity.type
_entity.pdbx_description
1 polymer ?
#
loop_
_entity_poly.entity_id
_entity_poly.type
_entity_poly.pdbx_seq_one_letter_code
_entity_poly.pdbx_strand_id
1 'polypeptide(L)'
;MYTTFGVEKPKRGGDGPQYGASRSGYYWNDHIMPEQDVMASFNYDAKSASELHKLGFGVVNTHMPDGVVRGTGALIALNNNADNSMRVVDGETTQHLSFSKSVTSRQSYPSSIMGSMALLRQMYDDAKWYEAGNIDTKDLSLEALNKIKTYFKFLKLEVELTLCALIKLVMPLTFNIL
;
A
#
# COMPACT_ATOMS: atom_id res chain seq x y z
N MET A 1 -1.33 9.84 11.34
CA MET A 1 -2.72 9.34 11.18
C MET A 1 -3.03 9.29 9.69
N TYR A 2 -3.69 8.24 9.21
CA TYR A 2 -4.11 8.05 7.81
C TYR A 2 -5.59 7.65 7.74
N THR A 3 -6.24 7.87 6.60
CA THR A 3 -7.66 7.59 6.37
C THR A 3 -7.90 6.99 4.98
N THR A 4 -9.11 6.54 4.71
CA THR A 4 -9.57 6.06 3.39
C THR A 4 -10.54 7.06 2.75
N PHE A 5 -10.32 8.35 3.00
CA PHE A 5 -11.18 9.42 2.49
C PHE A 5 -11.10 9.50 0.96
N GLY A 6 -12.26 9.65 0.31
CA GLY A 6 -12.36 9.78 -1.14
C GLY A 6 -11.93 8.56 -1.96
N VAL A 7 -11.82 7.38 -1.34
CA VAL A 7 -11.46 6.13 -2.02
C VAL A 7 -12.60 5.13 -1.85
N GLU A 8 -13.08 4.55 -2.94
CA GLU A 8 -14.08 3.48 -2.87
C GLU A 8 -13.45 2.22 -2.26
N LYS A 9 -14.13 1.62 -1.28
CA LYS A 9 -13.64 0.37 -0.68
C LYS A 9 -13.70 -0.76 -1.71
N PRO A 10 -12.64 -1.56 -1.83
CA PRO A 10 -12.60 -2.68 -2.77
C PRO A 10 -13.72 -3.68 -2.47
N LYS A 11 -14.41 -4.15 -3.53
CA LYS A 11 -15.45 -5.19 -3.43
C LYS A 11 -14.84 -6.56 -3.67
N ARG A 12 -15.39 -7.57 -3.00
CA ARG A 12 -14.89 -8.95 -3.07
C ARG A 12 -15.06 -9.53 -4.47
N GLY A 13 -13.97 -10.04 -5.04
CA GLY A 13 -13.98 -10.64 -6.38
C GLY A 13 -14.22 -12.15 -6.35
N GLY A 14 -15.38 -12.60 -6.83
CA GLY A 14 -15.67 -13.99 -7.23
C GLY A 14 -15.62 -15.09 -6.15
N ASP A 15 -15.98 -16.31 -6.56
CA ASP A 15 -15.97 -17.52 -5.74
C ASP A 15 -14.82 -18.47 -6.13
N GLY A 16 -14.24 -19.14 -5.14
CA GLY A 16 -13.21 -20.19 -5.29
C GLY A 16 -11.75 -19.72 -5.10
N PRO A 17 -10.84 -20.61 -4.62
CA PRO A 17 -9.44 -20.28 -4.41
C PRO A 17 -8.66 -20.26 -5.73
N GLN A 18 -7.82 -19.24 -5.92
CA GLN A 18 -6.83 -19.18 -6.99
C GLN A 18 -5.43 -19.41 -6.40
N TYR A 19 -4.57 -20.17 -7.09
CA TYR A 19 -3.21 -20.44 -6.61
C TYR A 19 -2.12 -19.67 -7.37
N GLY A 20 -2.31 -19.44 -8.66
CA GLY A 20 -1.41 -18.62 -9.48
C GLY A 20 -1.79 -17.14 -9.50
N ALA A 21 -0.88 -16.30 -9.99
CA ALA A 21 -1.15 -14.90 -10.27
C ALA A 21 -2.25 -14.76 -11.33
N SER A 22 -3.13 -13.77 -11.16
CA SER A 22 -4.12 -13.36 -12.16
C SER A 22 -3.58 -12.26 -13.08
N ARG A 23 -2.59 -11.49 -12.62
CA ARG A 23 -2.02 -10.35 -13.34
C ARG A 23 -0.72 -10.75 -14.06
N SER A 24 -0.53 -10.25 -15.28
CA SER A 24 0.67 -10.52 -16.09
C SER A 24 1.64 -9.34 -16.04
N GLY A 25 2.95 -9.61 -15.88
CA GLY A 25 4.00 -8.58 -15.79
C GLY A 25 4.18 -7.94 -14.42
N TYR A 26 3.43 -8.43 -13.42
CA TYR A 26 3.52 -8.02 -12.02
C TYR A 26 4.12 -9.15 -11.18
N TYR A 27 4.36 -8.84 -9.92
CA TYR A 27 4.85 -9.83 -8.96
C TYR A 27 3.91 -11.06 -8.91
N TRP A 28 4.48 -12.24 -8.68
CA TRP A 28 3.74 -13.52 -8.68
C TRP A 28 2.60 -13.60 -7.66
N ASN A 29 2.56 -12.68 -6.70
CA ASN A 29 1.51 -12.55 -5.71
C ASN A 29 0.67 -11.30 -5.94
N ASP A 30 -0.62 -11.49 -6.23
CA ASP A 30 -1.58 -10.43 -6.48
C ASP A 30 -1.90 -9.56 -5.25
N HIS A 31 -1.49 -9.98 -4.05
CA HIS A 31 -1.62 -9.17 -2.83
C HIS A 31 -0.51 -8.13 -2.67
N ILE A 32 0.52 -8.18 -3.51
CA ILE A 32 1.60 -7.18 -3.58
C ILE A 32 1.27 -6.23 -4.73
N MET A 33 0.85 -5.02 -4.37
CA MET A 33 0.45 -3.98 -5.33
C MET A 33 1.17 -2.65 -5.03
N PRO A 34 2.52 -2.61 -5.03
CA PRO A 34 3.27 -1.38 -4.84
C PRO A 34 2.99 -0.34 -5.92
N GLU A 35 2.59 -0.76 -7.11
CA GLU A 35 2.21 0.11 -8.23
C GLU A 35 0.88 0.86 -8.05
N GLN A 36 0.11 0.53 -7.01
CA GLN A 36 -1.21 1.09 -6.81
C GLN A 36 -1.12 2.55 -6.34
N ASP A 37 -1.57 3.46 -7.19
CA ASP A 37 -1.71 4.87 -6.85
C ASP A 37 -3.14 5.18 -6.38
N VAL A 38 -3.26 5.78 -5.20
CA VAL A 38 -4.54 6.22 -4.66
C VAL A 38 -5.17 7.32 -5.51
N MET A 39 -4.36 8.19 -6.14
CA MET A 39 -4.86 9.30 -6.96
C MET A 39 -5.63 8.82 -8.19
N ALA A 40 -5.30 7.62 -8.71
CA ALA A 40 -5.99 7.03 -9.85
C ALA A 40 -7.47 6.68 -9.58
N SER A 41 -7.85 6.45 -8.31
CA SER A 41 -9.22 6.11 -7.90
C SER A 41 -9.83 7.14 -6.93
N PHE A 42 -9.16 8.27 -6.74
CA PHE A 42 -9.57 9.30 -5.80
C PHE A 42 -10.76 10.12 -6.33
N ASN A 43 -11.80 10.24 -5.51
CA ASN A 43 -12.93 11.12 -5.75
C ASN A 43 -13.25 11.93 -4.49
N TYR A 44 -13.29 13.26 -4.62
CA TYR A 44 -13.48 14.16 -3.48
C TYR A 44 -14.95 14.18 -3.03
N ASP A 45 -15.20 13.78 -1.77
CA ASP A 45 -16.53 13.89 -1.15
C ASP A 45 -16.60 15.09 -0.19
N ALA A 46 -17.34 16.13 -0.61
CA ALA A 46 -17.53 17.34 0.17
C ALA A 46 -18.27 17.12 1.50
N LYS A 47 -19.09 16.07 1.60
CA LYS A 47 -19.83 15.77 2.84
C LYS A 47 -18.89 15.26 3.92
N SER A 48 -18.16 14.19 3.63
CA SER A 48 -17.18 13.65 4.59
C SER A 48 -16.03 14.61 4.87
N ALA A 49 -15.64 15.47 3.90
CA ALA A 49 -14.67 16.54 4.16
C ALA A 49 -15.19 17.54 5.20
N SER A 50 -16.47 17.93 5.12
CA SER A 50 -17.08 18.85 6.08
C SER A 50 -17.16 18.25 7.50
N GLU A 51 -17.38 16.94 7.61
CA GLU A 51 -17.37 16.23 8.89
C GLU A 51 -15.96 16.21 9.50
N LEU A 52 -14.95 15.87 8.69
CA LEU A 52 -13.55 15.90 9.12
C LEU A 52 -13.10 17.32 9.51
N HIS A 53 -13.58 18.34 8.80
CA HIS A 53 -13.29 19.73 9.11
C HIS A 53 -13.92 20.16 10.45
N LYS A 54 -15.14 19.70 10.77
CA LYS A 54 -15.77 19.92 12.09
C LYS A 54 -15.00 19.27 13.23
N LEU A 55 -14.28 18.17 12.97
CA LEU A 55 -13.38 17.51 13.91
C LEU A 55 -12.02 18.23 14.04
N GLY A 56 -11.78 19.29 13.26
CA GLY A 56 -10.54 20.07 13.29
C GLY A 56 -9.45 19.57 12.35
N PHE A 57 -9.74 18.62 11.45
CA PHE A 57 -8.76 18.18 10.45
C PHE A 57 -8.74 19.14 9.26
N GLY A 58 -7.56 19.69 8.95
CA GLY A 58 -7.34 20.52 7.74
C GLY A 58 -6.73 19.76 6.57
N VAL A 59 -5.94 18.71 6.85
CA VAL A 59 -5.24 17.89 5.86
C VAL A 59 -5.31 16.43 6.29
N VAL A 60 -5.49 15.54 5.32
CA VAL A 60 -5.57 14.10 5.55
C VAL A 60 -4.70 13.33 4.57
N ASN A 61 -4.08 12.25 5.05
CA ASN A 61 -3.39 11.29 4.20
C ASN A 61 -4.35 10.17 3.82
N THR A 62 -4.63 10.02 2.53
CA THR A 62 -5.54 9.00 1.99
C THR A 62 -4.74 7.83 1.43
N HIS A 63 -5.33 6.63 1.51
CA HIS A 63 -4.71 5.43 0.95
C HIS A 63 -5.79 4.45 0.49
N MET A 64 -5.42 3.57 -0.45
CA MET A 64 -6.25 2.44 -0.80
C MET A 64 -6.14 1.35 0.29
N PRO A 65 -7.23 0.87 0.88
CA PRO A 65 -7.19 -0.17 1.90
C PRO A 65 -7.23 -1.59 1.31
N ASP A 66 -6.44 -1.89 0.27
CA ASP A 66 -6.42 -3.21 -0.38
C ASP A 66 -5.02 -3.82 -0.49
N GLY A 67 -4.88 -5.10 -0.13
CA GLY A 67 -3.62 -5.84 -0.26
C GLY A 67 -2.69 -5.80 0.96
N VAL A 68 -1.64 -6.60 0.86
CA VAL A 68 -0.52 -6.66 1.83
C VAL A 68 0.41 -5.48 1.60
N VAL A 69 0.71 -5.17 0.34
CA VAL A 69 1.37 -3.93 -0.10
C VAL A 69 0.35 -3.14 -0.89
N ARG A 70 -0.02 -1.97 -0.39
CA ARG A 70 -1.17 -1.19 -0.86
C ARG A 70 -0.80 0.01 -1.74
N GLY A 71 0.47 0.09 -2.13
CA GLY A 71 1.01 1.17 -2.95
C GLY A 71 1.13 2.51 -2.21
N THR A 72 0.92 3.59 -2.95
CA THR A 72 1.14 4.97 -2.50
C THR A 72 -0.12 5.63 -1.94
N GLY A 73 0.08 6.47 -0.93
CA GLY A 73 -0.95 7.36 -0.37
C GLY A 73 -0.71 8.81 -0.76
N ALA A 74 -1.78 9.60 -0.77
CA ALA A 74 -1.81 10.99 -1.17
C ALA A 74 -2.18 11.91 -0.01
N LEU A 75 -1.56 13.09 0.04
CA LEU A 75 -1.85 14.12 1.03
C LEU A 75 -2.83 15.14 0.46
N ILE A 76 -3.99 15.23 1.10
CA ILE A 76 -5.14 15.98 0.58
C ILE A 76 -5.60 17.01 1.61
N ALA A 77 -5.64 18.27 1.19
CA ALA A 77 -6.25 19.36 1.93
C ALA A 77 -7.78 19.31 1.82
N LEU A 78 -8.45 19.40 2.96
CA LEU A 78 -9.92 19.32 3.06
C LEU A 78 -10.58 20.68 2.77
N ASN A 79 -10.37 21.20 1.55
CA ASN A 79 -10.95 22.48 1.13
C ASN A 79 -12.09 22.29 0.13
N ASN A 80 -13.34 22.44 0.59
CA ASN A 80 -14.53 22.30 -0.26
C ASN A 80 -14.66 23.35 -1.36
N ASN A 81 -14.04 24.52 -1.21
CA ASN A 81 -14.22 25.64 -2.15
C ASN A 81 -13.10 25.70 -3.21
N ALA A 82 -12.05 24.90 -3.07
CA ALA A 82 -10.92 24.85 -4.00
C ALA A 82 -11.12 23.80 -5.09
N ASP A 83 -10.35 23.88 -6.17
CA ASP A 83 -10.27 22.83 -7.18
C ASP A 83 -9.30 21.71 -6.73
N ASN A 84 -9.38 20.53 -7.37
CA ASN A 84 -8.49 19.40 -7.08
C ASN A 84 -7.01 19.76 -7.23
N SER A 85 -6.67 20.66 -8.15
CA SER A 85 -5.33 21.22 -8.32
C SER A 85 -4.76 21.92 -7.07
N MET A 86 -5.63 22.46 -6.22
CA MET A 86 -5.24 23.12 -4.96
C MET A 86 -5.50 22.26 -3.71
N ARG A 87 -6.29 21.19 -3.85
CA ARG A 87 -6.59 20.25 -2.76
C ARG A 87 -5.51 19.18 -2.62
N VAL A 88 -4.94 18.72 -3.73
CA VAL A 88 -3.86 17.73 -3.71
C VAL A 88 -2.57 18.46 -3.37
N VAL A 89 -2.06 18.23 -2.16
CA VAL A 89 -0.78 18.81 -1.73
C VAL A 89 0.36 18.00 -2.34
N ASP A 90 0.24 16.67 -2.27
CA ASP A 90 1.18 15.73 -2.86
C ASP A 90 0.46 14.40 -3.16
N GLY A 91 0.64 13.88 -4.37
CA GLY A 91 -0.03 12.68 -4.85
C GLY A 91 0.62 11.38 -4.37
N GLU A 92 1.91 11.40 -4.02
CA GLU A 92 2.68 10.21 -3.65
C GLU A 92 3.57 10.49 -2.44
N THR A 93 3.01 10.41 -1.25
CA THR A 93 3.74 10.77 -0.02
C THR A 93 4.23 9.59 0.80
N THR A 94 3.45 8.50 0.75
CA THR A 94 3.54 7.44 1.76
C THR A 94 3.34 6.08 1.13
N GLN A 95 4.01 5.07 1.67
CA GLN A 95 3.80 3.68 1.31
C GLN A 95 2.94 2.99 2.38
N HIS A 96 1.89 2.29 1.97
CA HIS A 96 1.00 1.60 2.91
C HIS A 96 1.18 0.08 2.86
N LEU A 97 1.36 -0.51 4.04
CA LEU A 97 1.55 -1.94 4.25
C LEU A 97 0.49 -2.47 5.22
N SER A 98 0.16 -3.75 5.07
CA SER A 98 -0.86 -4.44 5.85
C SER A 98 -0.57 -5.93 5.91
N PHE A 99 -1.00 -6.61 6.98
CA PHE A 99 -0.94 -8.07 7.06
C PHE A 99 -2.18 -8.76 6.48
N SER A 100 -3.25 -8.01 6.25
CA SER A 100 -4.48 -8.48 5.64
C SER A 100 -4.30 -8.60 4.13
N LYS A 101 -4.80 -9.70 3.55
CA LYS A 101 -4.83 -9.94 2.11
C LYS A 101 -5.79 -9.01 1.37
N SER A 102 -5.59 -8.87 0.05
CA SER A 102 -6.50 -8.15 -0.81
C SER A 102 -7.87 -8.83 -0.83
N VAL A 103 -8.92 -8.01 -0.89
CA VAL A 103 -10.31 -8.46 -1.02
C VAL A 103 -10.67 -8.67 -2.49
N THR A 104 -9.96 -8.02 -3.41
CA THR A 104 -10.17 -8.14 -4.86
C THR A 104 -9.48 -9.37 -5.44
N SER A 105 -8.32 -9.75 -4.91
CA SER A 105 -7.61 -10.96 -5.34
C SER A 105 -8.20 -12.24 -4.72
N ARG A 106 -8.28 -13.28 -5.56
CA ARG A 106 -8.70 -14.64 -5.19
C ARG A 106 -7.53 -15.54 -4.76
N GLN A 107 -6.31 -15.01 -4.79
CA GLN A 107 -5.12 -15.80 -4.50
C GLN A 107 -5.12 -16.28 -3.04
N SER A 108 -5.00 -17.59 -2.84
CA SER A 108 -5.16 -18.23 -1.52
C SER A 108 -4.02 -17.88 -0.56
N TYR A 109 -2.80 -17.75 -1.09
CA TYR A 109 -1.63 -17.33 -0.33
C TYR A 109 -1.54 -15.79 -0.27
N PRO A 110 -1.34 -15.15 0.90
CA PRO A 110 -1.06 -15.75 2.20
C PRO A 110 -2.32 -16.09 3.02
N SER A 111 -2.26 -17.19 3.79
CA SER A 111 -3.36 -17.67 4.64
C SER A 111 -3.26 -17.26 6.11
N SER A 112 -2.15 -16.64 6.52
CA SER A 112 -1.89 -16.25 7.91
C SER A 112 -1.02 -14.98 7.99
N ILE A 113 -1.00 -14.33 9.16
CA ILE A 113 -0.13 -13.16 9.43
C ILE A 113 1.35 -13.52 9.22
N MET A 114 1.77 -14.71 9.66
CA MET A 114 3.13 -15.21 9.43
C MET A 114 3.41 -15.40 7.93
N GLY A 115 2.43 -15.87 7.16
CA GLY A 115 2.52 -15.95 5.70
C GLY A 115 2.69 -14.59 5.05
N SER A 116 1.89 -13.59 5.45
CA SER A 116 2.03 -12.20 4.96
C SER A 116 3.40 -11.61 5.31
N MET A 117 3.93 -11.94 6.48
CA MET A 117 5.28 -11.52 6.90
C MET A 117 6.38 -12.19 6.07
N ALA A 118 6.26 -13.49 5.82
CA ALA A 118 7.21 -14.22 4.97
C ALA A 118 7.20 -13.69 3.54
N LEU A 119 6.01 -13.41 3.00
CA LEU A 119 5.82 -12.78 1.70
C LEU A 119 6.50 -11.41 1.62
N LEU A 120 6.34 -10.57 2.64
CA LEU A 120 7.01 -9.26 2.70
C LEU A 120 8.53 -9.40 2.72
N ARG A 121 9.08 -10.35 3.50
CA ARG A 121 10.54 -10.62 3.49
C ARG A 121 11.02 -11.01 2.10
N GLN A 122 10.37 -12.01 1.51
CA GLN A 122 10.71 -12.53 0.20
C GLN A 122 10.67 -11.40 -0.84
N MET A 123 9.61 -10.60 -0.86
CA MET A 123 9.49 -9.46 -1.77
C MET A 123 10.64 -8.46 -1.63
N TYR A 124 11.08 -8.13 -0.40
CA TYR A 124 12.20 -7.21 -0.21
C TYR A 124 13.55 -7.82 -0.64
N ASP A 125 13.76 -9.11 -0.44
CA ASP A 125 14.96 -9.79 -0.90
C ASP A 125 14.98 -9.91 -2.43
N ASP A 126 13.83 -10.23 -3.04
CA ASP A 126 13.63 -10.25 -4.49
C ASP A 126 13.84 -8.85 -5.09
N ALA A 127 13.37 -7.79 -4.43
CA ALA A 127 13.57 -6.41 -4.88
C ALA A 127 15.04 -5.98 -4.87
N LYS A 128 15.81 -6.39 -3.85
CA LYS A 128 17.26 -6.18 -3.80
C LYS A 128 17.99 -6.97 -4.88
N TRP A 129 17.57 -8.23 -5.09
CA TRP A 129 18.14 -9.09 -6.12
C TRP A 129 17.89 -8.53 -7.53
N TYR A 130 16.69 -7.97 -7.75
CA TYR A 130 16.32 -7.25 -8.97
C TYR A 130 17.11 -5.94 -9.14
N GLU A 131 17.28 -5.14 -8.07
CA GLU A 131 18.09 -3.91 -8.07
C GLU A 131 19.56 -4.19 -8.43
N ALA A 132 20.08 -5.36 -8.07
CA ALA A 132 21.43 -5.81 -8.43
C ALA A 132 21.59 -6.27 -9.90
N GLY A 133 20.52 -6.27 -10.70
CA GLY A 133 20.58 -6.57 -12.14
C GLY A 133 20.70 -8.06 -12.48
N ASN A 134 20.34 -8.96 -11.55
CA ASN A 134 20.46 -10.40 -11.76
C ASN A 134 19.33 -11.04 -12.58
N ILE A 135 18.39 -10.23 -13.09
CA ILE A 135 17.21 -10.69 -13.80
C ILE A 135 17.07 -9.89 -15.11
N ASP A 136 16.94 -10.61 -16.24
CA ASP A 136 16.75 -10.00 -17.56
C ASP A 136 15.29 -9.57 -17.81
N THR A 137 14.33 -10.15 -17.09
CA THR A 137 12.90 -9.85 -17.20
C THR A 137 12.48 -8.66 -16.35
N LYS A 138 11.66 -7.78 -16.91
CA LYS A 138 11.15 -6.59 -16.23
C LYS A 138 9.89 -6.91 -15.43
N ASP A 139 9.96 -6.75 -14.10
CA ASP A 139 8.82 -6.87 -13.19
C ASP A 139 8.34 -5.47 -12.76
N LEU A 140 7.10 -5.12 -13.10
CA LEU A 140 6.54 -3.79 -12.85
C LEU A 140 6.34 -3.51 -11.36
N SER A 141 6.00 -4.54 -10.57
CA SER A 141 5.77 -4.38 -9.14
C SER A 141 7.09 -4.17 -8.39
N LEU A 142 8.15 -4.91 -8.75
CA LEU A 142 9.46 -4.70 -8.14
C LEU A 142 10.06 -3.34 -8.53
N GLU A 143 9.86 -2.89 -9.77
CA GLU A 143 10.28 -1.56 -10.20
C GLU A 143 9.53 -0.46 -9.44
N ALA A 144 8.20 -0.57 -9.29
CA ALA A 144 7.40 0.37 -8.51
C ALA A 144 7.86 0.39 -7.05
N LEU A 145 8.09 -0.78 -6.44
CA LEU A 145 8.56 -0.89 -5.06
C LEU A 145 9.91 -0.19 -4.84
N ASN A 146 10.83 -0.33 -5.78
CA ASN A 146 12.14 0.32 -5.71
C ASN A 146 12.05 1.85 -5.85
N LYS A 147 11.11 2.36 -6.67
CA LYS A 147 10.83 3.81 -6.76
C LYS A 147 10.29 4.38 -5.45
N ILE A 148 9.44 3.61 -4.77
CA ILE A 148 8.72 4.02 -3.55
C ILE A 148 9.55 3.81 -2.26
N LYS A 149 10.75 3.21 -2.36
CA LYS A 149 11.59 2.80 -1.23
C LYS A 149 11.91 3.94 -0.24
N THR A 150 11.99 5.18 -0.73
CA THR A 150 12.30 6.38 0.05
C THR A 150 11.09 7.00 0.74
N TYR A 151 9.86 6.63 0.39
CA TYR A 151 8.65 7.19 0.98
C TYR A 151 8.43 6.69 2.40
N PHE A 152 7.71 7.51 3.18
CA PHE A 152 7.39 7.17 4.57
C PHE A 152 6.42 5.99 4.62
N LYS A 153 6.71 4.98 5.45
CA LYS A 153 5.96 3.72 5.47
C LYS A 153 4.96 3.69 6.62
N PHE A 154 3.68 3.52 6.29
CA PHE A 154 2.63 3.19 7.24
C PHE A 154 2.36 1.69 7.23
N LEU A 155 2.28 1.08 8.41
CA LEU A 155 1.89 -0.32 8.58
C LEU A 155 0.65 -0.42 9.45
N LYS A 156 -0.37 -1.11 8.96
CA LYS A 156 -1.54 -1.46 9.76
C LYS A 156 -1.22 -2.68 10.64
N LEU A 157 -1.20 -2.48 11.96
CA LEU A 157 -1.04 -3.52 12.96
C LEU A 157 -2.40 -3.90 13.55
N GLU A 158 -2.70 -5.20 13.62
CA GLU A 158 -3.96 -5.71 14.19
C GLU A 158 -3.77 -6.34 15.58
N VAL A 159 -2.54 -6.69 15.99
CA VAL A 159 -2.24 -7.32 17.28
C VAL A 159 -0.90 -6.82 17.85
N GLU A 160 -0.77 -6.71 19.18
CA GLU A 160 0.49 -6.29 19.84
C GLU A 160 1.68 -7.23 19.56
N LEU A 161 1.46 -8.55 19.47
CA LEU A 161 2.53 -9.53 19.19
C LEU A 161 3.23 -9.30 17.84
N THR A 162 2.59 -8.60 16.89
CA THR A 162 3.17 -8.27 15.58
C THR A 162 4.29 -7.24 15.66
N LEU A 163 4.37 -6.44 16.73
CA LEU A 163 5.36 -5.36 16.89
C LEU A 163 6.79 -5.91 17.09
N CYS A 164 6.96 -6.93 17.94
CA CYS A 164 8.27 -7.56 18.18
C CYS A 164 8.82 -8.25 16.93
N ALA A 165 7.94 -8.86 16.13
CA ALA A 165 8.30 -9.49 14.88
C ALA A 165 8.73 -8.46 13.82
N LEU A 166 8.06 -7.29 13.81
CA LEU A 166 8.36 -6.17 12.92
C LEU A 166 9.75 -5.58 13.16
N ILE A 167 10.14 -5.39 14.42
CA ILE A 167 11.47 -4.86 14.79
C ILE A 167 12.58 -5.70 14.17
N LYS A 168 12.42 -7.03 14.07
CA LYS A 168 13.41 -7.91 13.43
C LYS A 168 13.41 -7.85 11.90
N LEU A 169 12.36 -7.32 11.26
CA LEU A 169 12.19 -7.34 9.80
C LEU A 169 12.47 -5.97 9.18
N VAL A 170 11.96 -4.88 9.79
CA VAL A 170 12.03 -3.52 9.24
C VAL A 170 13.28 -2.75 9.70
N MET A 171 13.76 -3.02 10.92
CA MET A 171 14.92 -2.31 11.49
C MET A 171 16.25 -2.62 10.77
N PRO A 172 16.58 -3.86 10.34
CA PRO A 172 17.80 -4.09 9.55
C PRO A 172 17.72 -3.54 8.11
N LEU A 173 16.52 -3.23 7.60
CA LEU A 173 16.33 -2.62 6.27
C LEU A 173 16.45 -1.08 6.30
N THR A 174 16.41 -0.45 7.48
CA THR A 174 16.47 1.01 7.66
C THR A 174 17.84 1.49 8.17
N PHE A 175 18.65 0.59 8.78
CA PHE A 175 19.92 0.96 9.42
C PHE A 175 21.17 0.93 8.52
N ASN A 176 21.04 0.69 7.21
CA ASN A 176 22.19 0.63 6.29
C ASN A 176 22.44 1.95 5.52
N ILE A 177 22.03 3.11 6.07
CA ILE A 177 22.24 4.44 5.48
C ILE A 177 23.02 5.38 6.44
N LEU A 178 23.91 4.84 7.27
CA LEU A 178 24.95 5.65 7.94
C LEU A 178 26.31 4.96 7.81
#